data_AF-A0A7X3LAK1-F1
#
_entry.id   AF-A0A7X3LAK1-F1
#
_cell.length_a   1.000
_cell.length_b   1.000
_cell.length_c   1.000
_cell.angle_alpha   90.00
_cell.angle_beta   90.00
_cell.angle_gamma   90.00
#
_symmetry.space_group_name_H-M   'P 1'
#
loop_
_entity.id
_entity.type
_entity.pdbx_description
1 polymer ?
#
loop_
_entity_poly.entity_id
_entity_poly.type
_entity_poly.pdbx_seq_one_letter_code
_entity_poly.pdbx_strand_id
1 'polypeptide(L)'
;MQQPPEFKKFSLQFYSGILDDVETEEELIDTVLSPFQDEQQRSRLRSYLNTIIQDDIDDKELQSIWWSSSADTVFRDSFGLRQLLKMARDRL
;
A
#
# COMPACT_ATOMS: atom_id res chain seq x y z
N MET A 1 6.01 -2.68 13.86
CA MET A 1 7.00 -1.90 13.07
C MET A 1 6.65 -0.42 13.08
N GLN A 2 7.63 0.48 13.00
CA GLN A 2 7.38 1.91 12.82
C GLN A 2 7.08 2.18 11.33
N GLN A 3 5.93 2.78 11.03
CA GLN A 3 5.55 3.13 9.66
C GLN A 3 6.34 4.36 9.18
N PRO A 4 7.00 4.32 8.01
CA PRO A 4 7.69 5.48 7.47
C PRO A 4 6.67 6.52 6.96
N PRO A 5 7.06 7.81 6.90
CA PRO A 5 6.21 8.87 6.37
C PRO A 5 5.68 8.58 4.97
N GLU A 6 6.48 7.91 4.14
CA GLU A 6 6.13 7.51 2.78
C GLU A 6 5.01 6.47 2.77
N PHE A 7 5.02 5.50 3.69
CA PHE A 7 3.92 4.53 3.81
C PHE A 7 2.64 5.20 4.30
N LYS A 8 2.76 6.18 5.22
CA LYS A 8 1.60 6.97 5.65
C LYS A 8 0.99 7.74 4.48
N LYS A 9 1.81 8.45 3.70
CA LYS A 9 1.39 9.19 2.50
C LYS A 9 0.73 8.28 1.45
N PHE A 10 1.27 7.07 1.28
CA PHE A 10 0.73 6.04 0.41
C PHE A 10 -0.65 5.56 0.89
N SER A 11 -0.75 5.15 2.16
CA SER A 11 -2.01 4.69 2.74
C SER A 11 -3.11 5.75 2.70
N LEU A 12 -2.77 7.04 2.85
CA LEU A 12 -3.71 8.16 2.72
C LEU A 12 -4.39 8.28 1.35
N GLN A 13 -3.78 7.71 0.30
CA GLN A 13 -4.42 7.72 -1.02
C GLN A 13 -5.59 6.73 -1.10
N PHE A 14 -5.68 5.77 -0.19
CA PHE A 14 -6.78 4.81 -0.12
C PHE A 14 -7.96 5.40 0.66
N TYR A 15 -8.54 6.48 0.13
CA TYR A 15 -9.74 7.11 0.69
C TYR A 15 -11.00 6.29 0.40
N SER A 16 -12.03 6.47 1.22
CA SER A 16 -13.32 5.82 1.01
C SER A 16 -13.92 6.22 -0.35
N GLY A 17 -14.14 5.25 -1.22
CA GLY A 17 -14.68 5.46 -2.57
C GLY A 17 -13.64 5.41 -3.69
N ILE A 18 -12.34 5.27 -3.39
CA ILE A 18 -11.31 5.16 -4.44
C ILE A 18 -11.58 4.02 -5.43
N LEU A 19 -12.19 2.92 -4.97
CA LEU A 19 -12.53 1.78 -5.83
C LEU A 19 -13.70 2.08 -6.79
N ASP A 20 -14.48 3.12 -6.53
CA ASP A 20 -15.53 3.61 -7.44
C ASP A 20 -14.97 4.60 -8.47
N ASP A 21 -13.81 5.20 -8.18
CA ASP A 21 -13.14 6.20 -9.03
C ASP A 21 -12.14 5.58 -10.03
N VAL A 22 -11.86 4.28 -9.92
CA VAL A 22 -10.90 3.56 -10.78
C VAL A 22 -11.55 2.33 -11.40
N GLU A 23 -11.26 2.07 -12.67
CA GLU A 23 -11.84 0.94 -13.41
C GLU A 23 -11.00 -0.35 -13.27
N THR A 24 -9.71 -0.21 -12.97
CA THR A 24 -8.76 -1.34 -12.93
C THR A 24 -7.80 -1.27 -11.74
N GLU A 25 -7.24 -2.43 -11.37
CA GLU A 25 -6.17 -2.49 -10.35
C GLU A 25 -4.92 -1.72 -10.79
N GLU A 26 -4.58 -1.70 -12.09
CA GLU A 26 -3.44 -0.92 -12.59
C GLU A 26 -3.66 0.59 -12.40
N GLU A 27 -4.86 1.07 -12.72
CA GLU A 27 -5.24 2.47 -12.51
C GLU A 27 -5.25 2.85 -11.02
N LEU A 28 -5.73 1.95 -10.16
CA LEU A 28 -5.63 2.12 -8.72
C LEU A 28 -4.18 2.32 -8.28
N ILE A 29 -3.27 1.45 -8.72
CA ILE A 29 -1.85 1.54 -8.39
C ILE A 29 -1.24 2.85 -8.89
N ASP A 30 -1.52 3.25 -10.13
CA ASP A 30 -1.02 4.50 -10.68
C ASP A 30 -1.57 5.71 -9.91
N THR A 31 -2.83 5.65 -9.48
CA THR A 31 -3.48 6.69 -8.67
C THR A 31 -2.82 6.84 -7.31
N VAL A 32 -2.67 5.75 -6.54
CA VAL A 32 -2.08 5.81 -5.18
C VAL A 32 -0.58 6.10 -5.19
N LEU A 33 0.10 5.87 -6.32
CA LEU A 33 1.50 6.21 -6.50
C LEU A 33 1.73 7.59 -7.14
N SER A 34 0.70 8.22 -7.70
CA SER A 34 0.79 9.55 -8.33
C SER A 34 1.46 10.63 -7.47
N PRO A 35 1.36 10.64 -6.13
CA PRO A 35 2.05 11.62 -5.29
C PRO A 35 3.56 11.39 -5.12
N PHE A 36 4.10 10.27 -5.59
CA PHE A 36 5.50 9.85 -5.40
C PHE A 36 6.35 10.12 -6.64
N GLN A 37 6.63 11.40 -6.88
CA GLN A 37 7.51 11.85 -7.97
C GLN A 37 9.01 11.86 -7.60
N ASP A 38 9.32 11.81 -6.30
CA ASP A 38 10.69 11.81 -5.80
C ASP A 38 11.24 10.38 -5.66
N GLU A 39 12.40 10.12 -6.28
CA GLU A 39 13.02 8.79 -6.33
C GLU A 39 13.42 8.28 -4.94
N GLN A 40 13.80 9.16 -4.01
CA GLN A 40 14.13 8.74 -2.65
C GLN A 40 12.87 8.31 -1.89
N GLN A 41 11.75 9.01 -2.06
CA GLN A 41 10.46 8.61 -1.48
C GLN A 41 10.01 7.26 -2.05
N ARG A 42 10.15 7.06 -3.37
CA ARG A 42 9.83 5.80 -4.03
C ARG A 42 10.68 4.64 -3.49
N SER A 43 11.99 4.84 -3.38
CA SER A 43 12.92 3.85 -2.83
C SER A 43 12.59 3.47 -1.38
N ARG A 44 12.29 4.45 -0.52
CA ARG A 44 11.89 4.21 0.88
C ARG A 44 10.58 3.45 0.99
N LEU A 45 9.56 3.84 0.20
CA LEU A 45 8.29 3.15 0.16
C LEU A 45 8.47 1.70 -0.32
N ARG A 46 9.24 1.50 -1.40
CA ARG A 46 9.53 0.16 -1.94
C ARG A 46 10.23 -0.73 -0.93
N SER A 47 11.21 -0.20 -0.20
CA SER A 47 11.91 -0.95 0.86
C SER A 47 10.98 -1.38 1.98
N TYR A 48 10.10 -0.47 2.43
CA TYR A 48 9.12 -0.78 3.45
C TYR A 48 8.08 -1.80 2.98
N LEU A 49 7.53 -1.63 1.77
CA LEU A 49 6.61 -2.58 1.16
C LEU A 49 7.26 -3.97 1.04
N ASN A 50 8.51 -4.04 0.58
CA ASN A 50 9.28 -5.28 0.55
C ASN A 50 9.36 -5.96 1.91
N THR A 51 9.51 -5.19 3.00
CA THR A 51 9.60 -5.74 4.35
C THR A 51 8.27 -6.35 4.79
N ILE A 52 7.15 -5.64 4.58
CA ILE A 52 5.84 -6.09 5.10
C ILE A 52 5.18 -7.19 4.27
N ILE A 53 5.61 -7.40 3.02
CA ILE A 53 5.06 -8.44 2.14
C ILE A 53 5.92 -9.71 2.08
N GLN A 54 7.02 -9.77 2.83
CA GLN A 54 7.82 -10.98 3.00
C GLN A 54 6.99 -12.13 3.61
N ASP A 55 7.43 -13.36 3.35
CA ASP A 55 6.73 -14.58 3.75
C ASP A 55 6.78 -14.84 5.27
N ASP A 56 7.64 -14.11 6.00
CA ASP A 56 7.74 -14.16 7.47
C ASP A 56 6.66 -13.31 8.18
N ILE A 57 6.10 -12.31 7.50
CA ILE A 57 4.96 -11.55 7.98
C ILE A 57 3.68 -12.33 7.68
N ASP A 58 2.98 -12.74 8.74
CA ASP A 58 1.71 -13.43 8.58
C ASP A 58 0.57 -12.48 8.13
N ASP A 59 -0.50 -13.08 7.65
CA ASP A 59 -1.64 -12.35 7.09
C ASP A 59 -2.41 -11.50 8.11
N LYS A 60 -2.34 -11.83 9.40
CA LYS A 60 -2.96 -11.05 10.48
C LYS A 60 -2.08 -9.86 10.85
N GLU A 61 -0.77 -10.05 10.88
CA GLU A 61 0.20 -8.98 11.09
C GLU A 61 0.14 -7.97 9.95
N LEU A 62 0.06 -8.43 8.70
CA LEU A 62 -0.12 -7.55 7.55
C LEU A 62 -1.42 -6.74 7.63
N GLN A 63 -2.54 -7.38 8.00
CA GLN A 63 -3.81 -6.68 8.26
C GLN A 63 -3.69 -5.67 9.39
N SER A 64 -3.02 -6.03 10.49
CA SER A 64 -2.81 -5.11 11.62
C SER A 64 -1.97 -3.89 11.21
N ILE A 65 -0.93 -4.08 10.39
CA ILE A 65 -0.14 -2.98 9.82
C ILE A 65 -1.04 -2.08 8.99
N TRP A 66 -1.88 -2.65 8.13
CA TRP A 66 -2.81 -1.90 7.29
C TRP A 66 -3.88 -1.14 8.10
N TRP A 67 -4.53 -1.78 9.07
CA TRP A 67 -5.53 -1.14 9.92
C TRP A 67 -4.96 -0.05 10.83
N SER A 68 -3.69 -0.15 11.17
CA SER A 68 -2.98 0.91 11.90
C SER A 68 -2.46 2.03 10.99
N SER A 69 -2.66 1.94 9.68
CA SER A 69 -2.23 2.95 8.71
C SER A 69 -3.25 4.10 8.62
N SER A 70 -3.06 4.99 7.64
CA SER A 70 -3.99 6.09 7.36
C SER A 70 -4.93 5.80 6.18
N ALA A 71 -5.06 4.54 5.78
CA ALA A 71 -6.03 4.12 4.77
C ALA A 71 -7.45 4.08 5.34
N ASP A 72 -8.41 4.63 4.59
CA ASP A 72 -9.83 4.51 4.89
C ASP A 72 -10.43 3.25 4.25
N THR A 73 -9.79 2.70 3.21
CA THR A 73 -10.21 1.45 2.58
C THR A 73 -9.84 0.23 3.43
N VAL A 74 -10.85 -0.57 3.77
CA VAL A 74 -10.69 -1.81 4.54
C VAL A 74 -10.61 -3.01 3.62
N PHE A 75 -9.47 -3.70 3.63
CA PHE A 75 -9.35 -5.02 3.02
C PHE A 75 -9.76 -6.09 4.03
N ARG A 76 -10.82 -6.86 3.69
CA ARG A 76 -11.28 -7.99 4.52
C ARG A 76 -10.46 -9.26 4.29
N ASP A 77 -9.78 -9.34 3.16
CA ASP A 77 -8.92 -10.45 2.77
C ASP A 77 -7.45 -10.01 2.76
N SER A 78 -6.61 -10.77 3.47
CA SER A 78 -5.17 -10.54 3.53
C SER A 78 -4.47 -10.88 2.21
N PHE A 79 -5.01 -11.83 1.43
CA PHE A 79 -4.42 -12.21 0.16
C PHE A 79 -4.53 -11.07 -0.86
N GLY A 80 -5.73 -10.50 -1.03
CA GLY A 80 -5.94 -9.32 -1.88
C GLY A 80 -5.10 -8.11 -1.45
N LEU A 81 -5.01 -7.83 -0.15
CA LEU A 81 -4.13 -6.78 0.39
C LEU A 81 -2.67 -7.04 0.02
N ARG A 82 -2.17 -8.27 0.20
CA ARG A 82 -0.78 -8.61 -0.12
C ARG A 82 -0.50 -8.49 -1.62
N GLN A 83 -1.42 -8.91 -2.48
CA GLN A 83 -1.28 -8.76 -3.93
C GLN A 83 -1.21 -7.29 -4.34
N LEU A 84 -2.12 -6.46 -3.83
CA LEU A 84 -2.12 -5.02 -4.07
C LEU A 84 -0.80 -4.36 -3.65
N LEU A 85 -0.29 -4.67 -2.46
CA LEU A 85 0.98 -4.13 -1.97
C LEU A 85 2.18 -4.62 -2.80
N LYS A 86 2.13 -5.85 -3.32
CA LYS A 86 3.12 -6.38 -4.27
C LYS A 86 3.10 -5.59 -5.58
N MET A 87 1.91 -5.32 -6.14
CA MET A 87 1.77 -4.53 -7.36
C MET A 87 2.29 -3.11 -7.18
N ALA A 88 1.94 -2.46 -6.07
CA ALA A 88 2.44 -1.13 -5.72
C ALA A 88 3.98 -1.12 -5.63
N ARG A 89 4.57 -2.13 -4.97
CA ARG A 89 6.02 -2.28 -4.89
C ARG A 89 6.66 -2.47 -6.27
N ASP A 90 6.09 -3.30 -7.13
CA ASP A 90 6.68 -3.62 -8.43
C ASP A 90 6.63 -2.43 -9.40
N ARG A 91 5.70 -1.50 -9.19
CA ARG A 91 5.56 -0.25 -9.93
C ARG A 91 6.46 0.89 -9.42
N LEU A 92 7.03 0.77 -8.22
CA LEU A 92 7.92 1.75 -7.58
C LEU A 92 9.36 1.69 -8.12
#